data_AF-A0A8H5B9Q5-F1
#
_entry.id   AF-A0A8H5B9Q5-F1
#
_cell.length_a   1.000
_cell.length_b   1.000
_cell.length_c   1.000
_cell.angle_alpha   90.00
_cell.angle_beta   90.00
_cell.angle_gamma   90.00
#
_symmetry.space_group_name_H-M   'P 1'
#
loop_
_entity.id
_entity.type
_entity.pdbx_description
1 polymer ?
#
loop_
_entity_poly.entity_id
_entity_poly.type
_entity_poly.pdbx_seq_one_letter_code
_entity_poly.pdbx_strand_id
1 'polypeptide(L)'
;MQSYARRAALRAPAFTRSLATATEKPVLMKEFKIYRWNPDTPEEKPTLQSYKIDLNQTGPMILDALIKIKNEIDPTLTFRRSCREGICGSCAMNIDGQNTLACLCRIDRAPQKDSKIYPLPHMYIVKDLVPDLTQFYKQYKSIQPWLQNDNPPPTGEHLQSPEDRKKLDGLYECILCACCSTSCPSYWWNQDEYLGPAALMQAYRWIADSRDTHGQERKEKMQNDMSMYRCHTIFNCSRTCPKGLNPAAAIANIKLELAANA
;
A
#
# COMPACT_ATOMS: atom_id res chain seq x y z
N MET A 1 -19.15 -27.24 -85.85
CA MET A 1 -18.15 -26.32 -85.28
C MET A 1 -18.55 -25.98 -83.86
N GLN A 2 -17.84 -26.52 -82.86
CA GLN A 2 -17.75 -25.98 -81.50
C GLN A 2 -16.61 -26.74 -80.80
N SER A 3 -15.43 -26.10 -80.72
CA SER A 3 -14.29 -26.62 -79.97
C SER A 3 -14.43 -26.23 -78.50
N TYR A 4 -14.42 -27.21 -77.60
CA TYR A 4 -14.31 -26.98 -76.16
C TYR A 4 -12.81 -26.99 -75.79
N ALA A 5 -12.24 -25.80 -75.59
CA ALA A 5 -10.89 -25.65 -75.06
C ALA A 5 -10.88 -25.89 -73.54
N ARG A 6 -10.14 -26.91 -73.08
CA ARG A 6 -9.87 -27.14 -71.66
C ARG A 6 -8.96 -26.03 -71.13
N ARG A 7 -9.43 -25.23 -70.17
CA ARG A 7 -8.59 -24.29 -69.40
C ARG A 7 -7.76 -25.07 -68.38
N ALA A 8 -6.43 -24.95 -68.46
CA ALA A 8 -5.53 -25.42 -67.43
C ALA A 8 -5.62 -24.50 -66.19
N ALA A 9 -5.87 -25.08 -65.02
CA ALA A 9 -5.87 -24.34 -63.76
C ALA A 9 -4.42 -24.09 -63.30
N LEU A 10 -4.02 -22.81 -63.27
CA LEU A 10 -2.76 -22.39 -62.66
C LEU A 10 -2.87 -22.47 -61.14
N ARG A 11 -2.05 -23.32 -60.51
CA ARG A 11 -1.88 -23.35 -59.05
C ARG A 11 -1.13 -22.09 -58.61
N ALA A 12 -1.71 -21.33 -57.70
CA ALA A 12 -1.04 -20.23 -57.03
C ALA A 12 0.16 -20.73 -56.18
N PRO A 13 1.25 -19.95 -56.06
CA PRO A 13 2.40 -20.36 -55.26
C PRO A 13 2.03 -20.33 -53.78
N ALA A 14 2.43 -21.37 -53.04
CA ALA A 14 2.29 -21.42 -51.60
C ALA A 14 3.28 -20.44 -50.96
N PHE A 15 2.78 -19.37 -50.34
CA PHE A 15 3.60 -18.51 -49.48
C PHE A 15 3.91 -19.27 -48.18
N THR A 16 5.15 -19.73 -48.03
CA THR A 16 5.68 -20.18 -46.74
C THR A 16 5.80 -18.96 -45.82
N ARG A 17 4.93 -18.89 -44.80
CA ARG A 17 5.07 -17.94 -43.70
C ARG A 17 6.36 -18.25 -42.95
N SER A 18 7.40 -17.45 -43.19
CA SER A 18 8.57 -17.41 -42.31
C SER A 18 8.10 -16.97 -40.92
N LEU A 19 8.30 -17.82 -39.91
CA LEU A 19 8.11 -17.42 -38.52
C LEU A 19 9.15 -16.34 -38.22
N ALA A 20 8.69 -15.17 -37.75
CA ALA A 20 9.59 -14.11 -37.34
C ALA A 20 10.54 -14.64 -36.26
N THR A 21 11.84 -14.59 -36.51
CA THR A 21 12.87 -14.89 -35.53
C THR A 21 12.69 -13.92 -34.37
N ALA A 22 12.50 -14.43 -33.15
CA ALA A 22 12.40 -13.59 -31.96
C ALA A 22 13.72 -12.82 -31.81
N THR A 23 13.67 -11.50 -32.01
CA THR A 23 14.80 -10.63 -31.71
C THR A 23 14.96 -10.57 -30.20
N GLU A 24 16.06 -11.14 -29.68
CA GLU A 24 16.38 -11.05 -28.26
C GLU A 24 16.54 -9.58 -27.88
N LYS A 25 15.72 -9.13 -26.92
CA LYS A 25 15.82 -7.76 -26.41
C LYS A 25 17.19 -7.60 -25.72
N PRO A 26 17.88 -6.47 -25.92
CA PRO A 26 19.14 -6.22 -25.23
C PRO A 26 18.90 -6.27 -23.72
N VAL A 27 19.77 -7.00 -23.00
CA VAL A 27 19.70 -7.19 -21.54
C VAL A 27 19.58 -5.83 -20.85
N LEU A 28 18.58 -5.68 -19.97
CA LEU A 28 18.37 -4.44 -19.24
C LEU A 28 18.61 -4.69 -17.76
N MET A 29 19.88 -4.56 -17.34
CA MET A 29 20.26 -4.74 -15.94
C MET A 29 19.82 -3.55 -15.09
N LYS A 30 19.16 -3.83 -13.96
CA LYS A 30 18.86 -2.84 -12.91
C LYS A 30 19.39 -3.33 -11.58
N GLU A 31 19.98 -2.41 -10.83
CA GLU A 31 20.45 -2.65 -9.46
C GLU A 31 19.39 -2.25 -8.43
N PHE A 32 19.17 -3.13 -7.45
CA PHE A 32 18.31 -2.93 -6.29
C PHE A 32 19.17 -2.97 -5.03
N LYS A 33 19.15 -1.91 -4.24
CA LYS A 33 19.84 -1.80 -2.96
C LYS A 33 18.84 -1.99 -1.84
N ILE A 34 18.92 -3.13 -1.16
CA ILE A 34 17.89 -3.57 -0.22
C ILE A 34 18.47 -3.58 1.19
N TYR A 35 17.74 -3.00 2.14
CA TYR A 35 18.05 -3.09 3.56
C TYR A 35 18.04 -4.55 4.02
N ARG A 36 19.12 -4.96 4.70
CA ARG A 36 19.28 -6.30 5.30
C ARG A 36 19.58 -6.19 6.77
N TRP A 37 18.92 -7.02 7.56
CA TRP A 37 19.24 -7.26 8.97
C TRP A 37 18.69 -8.60 9.42
N ASN A 38 19.49 -9.36 10.17
CA ASN A 38 19.15 -10.71 10.60
C ASN A 38 19.10 -10.78 12.14
N PRO A 39 17.95 -11.11 12.76
CA PRO A 39 17.86 -11.23 14.22
C PRO A 39 18.65 -12.42 14.79
N ASP A 40 18.99 -13.40 13.95
CA ASP A 40 19.77 -14.58 14.36
C ASP A 40 21.27 -14.26 14.53
N THR A 41 21.73 -13.12 13.98
CA THR A 41 23.10 -12.57 14.12
C THR A 41 23.03 -11.11 14.57
N PRO A 42 22.49 -10.82 15.76
CA PRO A 42 22.13 -9.46 16.20
C PRO A 42 23.32 -8.50 16.34
N GLU A 43 24.54 -9.03 16.49
CA GLU A 43 25.79 -8.28 16.49
C GLU A 43 26.14 -7.65 15.14
N GLU A 44 25.61 -8.21 14.04
CA GLU A 44 25.80 -7.67 12.69
C GLU A 44 24.91 -6.46 12.48
N LYS A 45 25.54 -5.32 12.16
CA LYS A 45 24.82 -4.08 11.88
C LYS A 45 24.02 -4.20 10.58
N PRO A 46 22.88 -3.52 10.45
CA PRO A 46 22.14 -3.48 9.20
C PRO A 46 23.00 -2.98 8.03
N THR A 47 22.79 -3.57 6.86
CA THR A 47 23.53 -3.23 5.63
C THR A 47 22.59 -2.97 4.46
N LEU A 48 23.14 -2.36 3.40
CA LEU A 48 22.49 -2.31 2.10
C LEU A 48 23.17 -3.31 1.17
N GLN A 49 22.43 -4.32 0.75
CA GLN A 49 22.91 -5.31 -0.19
C GLN A 49 22.40 -5.02 -1.61
N SER A 50 23.30 -5.09 -2.58
CA SER A 50 23.01 -4.85 -3.99
C SER A 50 22.66 -6.15 -4.72
N TYR A 51 21.57 -6.13 -5.48
CA TYR A 51 21.15 -7.20 -6.38
C TYR A 51 20.96 -6.64 -7.78
N LYS A 52 21.51 -7.31 -8.79
CA LYS A 52 21.34 -6.94 -10.20
C LYS A 52 20.45 -7.95 -10.88
N ILE A 53 19.38 -7.50 -11.51
CA ILE A 53 18.45 -8.36 -12.26
C ILE A 53 18.20 -7.81 -13.67
N ASP A 54 17.93 -8.71 -14.61
CA ASP A 54 17.49 -8.35 -15.95
C ASP A 54 15.98 -8.04 -15.95
N LEU A 55 15.64 -6.79 -16.24
CA LEU A 55 14.26 -6.30 -16.31
C LEU A 55 13.48 -6.82 -17.51
N ASN A 56 14.12 -7.49 -18.48
CA ASN A 56 13.42 -8.23 -19.53
C ASN A 56 12.90 -9.59 -19.05
N GLN A 57 13.42 -10.10 -17.94
CA GLN A 57 13.06 -11.39 -17.33
C GLN A 57 12.37 -11.21 -15.96
N THR A 58 11.78 -10.05 -15.73
CA THR A 58 11.12 -9.67 -14.48
C THR A 58 9.79 -8.99 -14.78
N GLY A 59 8.80 -9.21 -13.92
CA GLY A 59 7.54 -8.46 -13.98
C GLY A 59 7.74 -6.95 -13.76
N PRO A 60 6.71 -6.13 -14.01
CA PRO A 60 6.85 -4.67 -14.02
C PRO A 60 6.93 -4.03 -12.63
N MET A 61 6.60 -4.74 -11.55
CA MET A 61 6.48 -4.19 -10.20
C MET A 61 7.68 -4.50 -9.32
N ILE A 62 7.94 -3.65 -8.32
CA ILE A 62 9.01 -3.86 -7.33
C ILE A 62 8.83 -5.21 -6.61
N LEU A 63 7.59 -5.62 -6.34
CA LEU A 63 7.31 -6.93 -5.75
C LEU A 63 7.80 -8.09 -6.64
N ASP A 64 7.70 -7.97 -7.97
CA ASP A 64 8.16 -8.99 -8.90
C ASP A 64 9.69 -9.13 -8.83
N ALA A 65 10.40 -8.01 -8.73
CA ALA A 65 11.85 -7.99 -8.52
C ALA A 65 12.24 -8.64 -7.17
N LEU A 66 11.54 -8.31 -6.08
CA LEU A 66 11.80 -8.89 -4.75
C LEU A 66 11.58 -10.42 -4.74
N ILE A 67 10.51 -10.90 -5.38
CA ILE A 67 10.23 -12.33 -5.51
C ILE A 67 11.29 -13.01 -6.36
N LYS A 68 11.69 -12.41 -7.49
CA LYS A 68 12.75 -12.95 -8.35
C LYS A 68 14.07 -13.08 -7.60
N ILE A 69 14.49 -12.01 -6.90
CA ILE A 69 15.71 -12.03 -6.07
C ILE A 69 15.62 -13.16 -5.04
N LYS A 70 14.50 -13.28 -4.33
CA LYS A 70 14.34 -14.33 -3.32
C LYS A 70 14.40 -15.74 -3.92
N ASN A 71 13.76 -15.96 -5.07
CA ASN A 71 13.63 -17.30 -5.63
C ASN A 71 14.89 -17.76 -6.36
N GLU A 72 15.62 -16.85 -6.99
CA GLU A 72 16.68 -17.19 -7.94
C GLU A 72 18.09 -16.78 -7.48
N ILE A 73 18.21 -15.84 -6.53
CA ILE A 73 19.50 -15.25 -6.15
C ILE A 73 19.79 -15.45 -4.66
N ASP A 74 18.88 -15.03 -3.79
CA ASP A 74 19.08 -15.02 -2.34
C ASP A 74 17.78 -15.39 -1.59
N PRO A 75 17.59 -16.70 -1.27
CA PRO A 75 16.42 -17.15 -0.55
C PRO A 75 16.34 -16.64 0.89
N THR A 76 17.38 -16.01 1.43
CA THR A 76 17.37 -15.42 2.79
C THR A 76 16.63 -14.09 2.83
N LEU A 77 16.48 -13.39 1.71
CA LEU A 77 15.77 -12.11 1.64
C LEU A 77 14.32 -12.27 2.13
N THR A 78 13.95 -11.50 3.14
CA THR A 78 12.66 -11.61 3.82
C THR A 78 11.80 -10.34 3.70
N PHE A 79 10.55 -10.51 3.29
CA PHE A 79 9.55 -9.44 3.17
C PHE A 79 8.13 -10.00 3.25
N ARG A 80 7.15 -9.16 3.61
CA ARG A 80 5.74 -9.54 3.63
C ARG A 80 5.08 -9.30 2.27
N ARG A 81 4.27 -10.27 1.82
CA ARG A 81 3.43 -10.18 0.61
C ARG A 81 2.27 -11.17 0.69
N SER A 82 1.15 -10.83 0.04
CA SER A 82 0.02 -11.74 -0.12
C SER A 82 -0.73 -11.50 -1.44
N CYS A 83 -1.59 -10.47 -1.53
CA CYS A 83 -2.56 -10.32 -2.62
C CYS A 83 -1.99 -9.96 -4.00
N ARG A 84 -0.75 -9.45 -4.11
CA ARG A 84 -0.14 -8.94 -5.38
C ARG A 84 -0.94 -7.87 -6.18
N GLU A 85 -2.08 -7.38 -5.72
CA GLU A 85 -2.88 -6.35 -6.42
C GLU A 85 -3.23 -5.12 -5.56
N GLY A 86 -2.56 -4.96 -4.41
CA GLY A 86 -2.64 -3.74 -3.60
C GLY A 86 -3.90 -3.59 -2.75
N ILE A 87 -4.55 -4.70 -2.39
CA ILE A 87 -5.73 -4.69 -1.51
C ILE A 87 -5.44 -5.13 -0.07
N CYS A 88 -4.47 -6.02 0.17
CA CYS A 88 -4.19 -6.54 1.53
C CYS A 88 -3.28 -5.67 2.39
N GLY A 89 -2.56 -4.70 1.80
CA GLY A 89 -1.62 -3.82 2.51
C GLY A 89 -0.30 -4.46 2.97
N SER A 90 -0.08 -5.77 2.83
CA SER A 90 1.07 -6.46 3.45
C SER A 90 2.45 -6.05 2.95
N CYS A 91 2.58 -5.64 1.69
CA CYS A 91 3.89 -5.30 1.06
C CYS A 91 4.22 -3.80 1.14
N ALA A 92 3.75 -3.13 2.18
CA ALA A 92 4.08 -1.75 2.47
C ALA A 92 5.55 -1.63 2.87
N MET A 93 6.28 -0.76 2.18
CA MET A 93 7.71 -0.50 2.42
C MET A 93 8.10 0.87 1.87
N ASN A 94 9.33 1.32 2.12
CA ASN A 94 9.85 2.55 1.55
C ASN A 94 10.68 2.22 0.29
N ILE A 95 10.27 2.79 -0.85
CA ILE A 95 10.88 2.57 -2.15
C ILE A 95 11.28 3.93 -2.70
N ASP A 96 12.57 4.12 -2.96
CA ASP A 96 13.16 5.37 -3.45
C ASP A 96 12.74 6.60 -2.63
N GLY A 97 12.63 6.43 -1.30
CA GLY A 97 12.29 7.48 -0.35
C GLY A 97 10.79 7.65 -0.07
N GLN A 98 9.91 6.94 -0.80
CA GLN A 98 8.46 7.05 -0.62
C GLN A 98 7.84 5.75 -0.06
N ASN A 99 6.95 5.88 0.92
CA ASN A 99 6.19 4.73 1.40
C ASN A 99 5.11 4.37 0.38
N THR A 100 5.10 3.11 -0.07
CA THR A 100 4.11 2.62 -1.04
C THR A 100 3.97 1.09 -0.92
N LEU A 101 3.13 0.50 -1.76
CA LEU A 101 3.00 -0.96 -1.87
C LEU A 101 3.92 -1.45 -2.99
N ALA A 102 4.82 -2.38 -2.68
CA ALA A 102 5.72 -2.95 -3.68
C ALA A 102 5.00 -3.56 -4.89
N CYS A 103 3.79 -4.09 -4.70
CA CYS A 103 2.99 -4.67 -5.78
C CYS A 103 2.31 -3.65 -6.70
N LEU A 104 2.26 -2.37 -6.32
CA LEU A 104 1.73 -1.29 -7.16
C LEU A 104 2.83 -0.33 -7.64
N CYS A 105 4.01 -0.40 -7.04
CA CYS A 105 5.15 0.42 -7.42
C CYS A 105 5.82 -0.18 -8.67
N ARG A 106 5.76 0.53 -9.79
CA ARG A 106 6.45 0.12 -11.02
C ARG A 106 7.95 0.29 -10.86
N ILE A 107 8.70 -0.66 -11.41
CA ILE A 107 10.15 -0.54 -11.53
C ILE A 107 10.46 0.59 -12.51
N ASP A 108 11.27 1.56 -12.08
CA ASP A 108 11.84 2.55 -12.98
C ASP A 108 12.85 1.87 -13.92
N ARG A 109 12.50 1.82 -15.20
CA ARG A 109 13.31 1.24 -16.28
C ARG A 109 14.32 2.24 -16.87
N ALA A 110 14.40 3.47 -16.35
CA ALA A 110 15.40 4.43 -16.76
C ALA A 110 16.82 3.88 -16.51
N PRO A 111 17.76 4.05 -17.46
CA PRO A 111 19.14 3.61 -17.29
C PRO A 111 19.79 4.23 -16.05
N GLN A 112 20.72 3.49 -15.43
CA GLN A 112 21.65 3.98 -14.39
C GLN A 112 21.07 4.36 -13.02
N LYS A 113 19.75 4.30 -12.79
CA LYS A 113 19.22 4.89 -11.55
C LYS A 113 19.37 4.10 -10.24
N ASP A 114 19.70 2.82 -10.14
CA ASP A 114 19.47 2.04 -8.89
C ASP A 114 18.05 2.22 -8.26
N SER A 115 17.64 1.33 -7.39
CA SER A 115 16.41 1.47 -6.61
C SER A 115 16.68 1.07 -5.18
N LYS A 116 16.36 1.95 -4.23
CA LYS A 116 16.62 1.72 -2.80
C LYS A 116 15.36 1.28 -2.11
N ILE A 117 15.43 0.17 -1.40
CA ILE A 117 14.30 -0.47 -0.73
C ILE A 117 14.62 -0.60 0.76
N TYR A 118 13.81 0.05 1.59
CA TYR A 118 13.89 0.03 3.04
C TYR A 118 12.57 -0.45 3.65
N PRO A 119 12.59 -0.90 4.91
CA PRO A 119 11.36 -1.12 5.67
C PRO A 119 10.55 0.17 5.82
N LEU A 120 9.34 0.07 6.39
CA LEU A 120 8.61 1.27 6.79
C LEU A 120 9.45 2.10 7.79
N PRO A 121 9.55 3.44 7.62
CA PRO A 121 10.43 4.27 8.42
C PRO A 121 10.07 4.29 9.92
N HIS A 122 11.10 4.41 10.76
CA HIS A 122 10.99 4.57 12.22
C HIS A 122 10.22 3.45 12.94
N MET A 123 10.31 2.23 12.41
CA MET A 123 9.75 1.03 13.02
C MET A 123 10.87 0.13 13.55
N TYR A 124 10.59 -0.65 14.60
CA TYR A 124 11.44 -1.77 14.95
C TYR A 124 11.41 -2.81 13.85
N ILE A 125 12.58 -3.32 13.47
CA ILE A 125 12.72 -4.28 12.39
C ILE A 125 12.82 -5.69 12.96
N VAL A 126 11.95 -6.59 12.49
CA VAL A 126 11.95 -7.99 12.87
C VAL A 126 13.00 -8.76 12.07
N LYS A 127 13.06 -8.54 10.75
CA LYS A 127 14.07 -9.10 9.83
C LYS A 127 13.96 -8.40 8.48
N ASP A 128 15.07 -8.02 7.86
CA ASP A 128 15.10 -7.40 6.53
C ASP A 128 14.02 -6.31 6.35
N LEU A 129 13.06 -6.49 5.44
CA LEU A 129 12.00 -5.54 5.11
C LEU A 129 10.72 -5.72 5.95
N VAL A 130 10.81 -6.42 7.08
CA VAL A 130 9.68 -6.79 7.93
C VAL A 130 9.69 -5.95 9.20
N PRO A 131 8.90 -4.86 9.27
CA PRO A 131 8.73 -4.10 10.51
C PRO A 131 7.81 -4.83 11.50
N ASP A 132 7.93 -4.51 12.78
CA ASP A 132 6.91 -4.83 13.78
C ASP A 132 5.78 -3.79 13.70
N LEU A 133 4.54 -4.26 13.50
CA LEU A 133 3.33 -3.43 13.41
C LEU A 133 2.41 -3.59 14.63
N THR A 134 2.90 -4.22 15.71
CA THR A 134 2.10 -4.50 16.91
C THR A 134 1.51 -3.22 17.51
N GLN A 135 2.32 -2.16 17.66
CA GLN A 135 1.83 -0.88 18.19
C GLN A 135 0.79 -0.23 17.28
N PHE A 136 1.02 -0.26 15.96
CA PHE A 136 0.06 0.23 14.98
C PHE A 136 -1.31 -0.47 15.11
N TYR A 137 -1.34 -1.79 15.27
CA TYR A 137 -2.59 -2.53 15.47
C TYR A 137 -3.22 -2.32 16.85
N LYS A 138 -2.41 -2.15 17.90
CA LYS A 138 -2.92 -1.78 19.23
C LYS A 138 -3.66 -0.44 19.19
N GLN A 139 -3.10 0.56 18.51
CA GLN A 139 -3.74 1.86 18.34
C GLN A 139 -5.02 1.76 17.51
N TYR A 140 -5.03 1.00 16.42
CA TYR A 140 -6.27 0.73 15.66
C TYR A 140 -7.34 0.06 16.52
N LYS A 141 -6.98 -0.89 17.39
CA LYS A 141 -7.94 -1.51 18.32
C LYS A 141 -8.47 -0.50 19.36
N SER A 142 -7.64 0.44 19.81
CA SER A 142 -7.98 1.41 20.86
C SER A 142 -9.14 2.36 20.49
N ILE A 143 -9.31 2.65 19.19
CA ILE A 143 -10.42 3.49 18.69
C ILE A 143 -11.76 2.73 18.59
N GLN A 144 -11.79 1.46 19.00
CA GLN A 144 -12.96 0.59 18.99
C GLN A 144 -13.65 0.51 17.61
N PRO A 145 -12.97 -0.05 16.58
CA PRO A 145 -13.37 0.10 15.18
C PRO A 145 -14.49 -0.88 14.77
N TRP A 146 -15.63 -0.82 15.46
CA TRP A 146 -16.86 -1.56 15.17
C TRP A 146 -18.07 -0.67 15.44
N LEU A 147 -19.24 -1.04 14.91
CA LEU A 147 -20.48 -0.30 15.08
C LEU A 147 -20.94 -0.35 16.54
N GLN A 148 -21.20 0.81 17.13
CA GLN A 148 -21.78 0.96 18.47
C GLN A 148 -23.11 1.71 18.34
N ASN A 149 -24.22 1.05 18.70
CA ASN A 149 -25.56 1.60 18.55
C ASN A 149 -26.45 1.15 19.72
N ASP A 150 -26.97 2.10 20.49
CA ASP A 150 -27.84 1.85 21.66
C ASP A 150 -29.30 1.59 21.29
N ASN A 151 -29.69 1.93 20.06
CA ASN A 151 -31.05 1.81 19.54
C ASN A 151 -31.04 0.99 18.23
N PRO A 152 -30.64 -0.30 18.26
CA PRO A 152 -30.70 -1.14 17.08
C PRO A 152 -32.15 -1.33 16.61
N PRO A 153 -32.38 -1.48 15.29
CA PRO A 153 -33.73 -1.69 14.78
C PRO A 153 -34.33 -2.97 15.36
N PRO A 154 -35.63 -2.97 15.76
CA PRO A 154 -36.26 -4.15 16.36
C PRO A 154 -36.34 -5.34 15.39
N THR A 155 -36.38 -5.07 14.09
CA THR A 155 -36.34 -6.07 13.01
C THR A 155 -35.66 -5.48 11.78
N GLY A 156 -34.92 -6.30 11.02
CA GLY A 156 -34.36 -5.91 9.72
C GLY A 156 -33.00 -5.20 9.81
N GLU A 157 -32.69 -4.42 8.78
CA GLU A 157 -31.40 -3.75 8.58
C GLU A 157 -31.38 -2.35 9.23
N HIS A 158 -30.18 -1.86 9.58
CA HIS A 158 -30.01 -0.43 9.90
C HIS A 158 -30.22 0.41 8.63
N LEU A 159 -31.25 1.24 8.63
CA LEU A 159 -31.51 2.15 7.52
C LEU A 159 -30.44 3.26 7.47
N GLN A 160 -29.96 3.55 6.26
CA GLN A 160 -29.00 4.61 6.00
C GLN A 160 -29.32 5.26 4.65
N SER A 161 -29.37 6.59 4.61
CA SER A 161 -29.60 7.33 3.37
C SER A 161 -28.39 7.20 2.43
N PRO A 162 -28.57 7.27 1.09
CA PRO A 162 -27.44 7.36 0.16
C PRO A 162 -26.48 8.51 0.49
N GLU A 163 -27.00 9.64 0.95
CA GLU A 163 -26.24 10.82 1.35
C GLU A 163 -25.35 10.54 2.57
N ASP A 164 -25.87 9.86 3.60
CA ASP A 164 -25.09 9.45 4.77
C ASP A 164 -24.06 8.39 4.41
N ARG A 165 -24.44 7.39 3.61
CA ARG A 165 -23.51 6.35 3.15
C ARG A 165 -22.34 6.97 2.40
N LYS A 166 -22.58 7.98 1.56
CA LYS A 166 -21.54 8.66 0.78
C LYS A 166 -20.49 9.36 1.65
N LYS A 167 -20.82 9.75 2.88
CA LYS A 167 -19.85 10.32 3.84
C LYS A 167 -18.73 9.34 4.20
N LEU A 168 -18.95 8.04 4.01
CA LEU A 168 -17.95 6.99 4.28
C LEU A 168 -16.98 6.76 3.11
N ASP A 169 -17.31 7.23 1.90
CA ASP A 169 -16.42 7.11 0.73
C ASP A 169 -15.13 7.90 0.96
N GLY A 170 -13.99 7.29 0.63
CA GLY A 170 -12.67 7.82 0.95
C GLY A 170 -12.19 7.51 2.39
N LEU A 171 -12.99 6.79 3.19
CA LEU A 171 -12.62 6.36 4.54
C LEU A 171 -12.55 4.84 4.68
N TYR A 172 -13.57 4.10 4.23
CA TYR A 172 -13.65 2.64 4.44
C TYR A 172 -12.69 1.84 3.55
N GLU A 173 -12.17 2.44 2.48
CA GLU A 173 -11.24 1.83 1.52
C GLU A 173 -9.80 1.69 2.09
N CYS A 174 -9.58 2.14 3.33
CA CYS A 174 -8.32 1.98 4.02
C CYS A 174 -7.97 0.50 4.21
N ILE A 175 -6.79 0.11 3.75
CA ILE A 175 -6.30 -1.27 3.80
C ILE A 175 -5.34 -1.53 4.98
N LEU A 176 -5.26 -0.61 5.94
CA LEU A 176 -4.42 -0.71 7.14
C LEU A 176 -2.93 -1.04 6.85
N CYS A 177 -2.38 -0.51 5.76
CA CYS A 177 -1.00 -0.77 5.32
C CYS A 177 0.09 0.01 6.09
N ALA A 178 -0.29 0.90 7.00
CA ALA A 178 0.59 1.79 7.77
C ALA A 178 1.46 2.79 6.99
N CYS A 179 1.48 2.81 5.63
CA CYS A 179 2.28 3.76 4.84
C CYS A 179 2.13 5.22 5.29
N CYS A 180 0.89 5.64 5.58
CA CYS A 180 0.59 7.01 5.99
C CYS A 180 1.07 7.36 7.40
N SER A 181 1.00 6.42 8.35
CA SER A 181 1.47 6.65 9.72
C SER A 181 2.99 6.68 9.75
N THR A 182 3.65 5.74 9.08
CA THR A 182 5.12 5.66 9.04
C THR A 182 5.76 6.67 8.09
N SER A 183 4.99 7.54 7.44
CA SER A 183 5.51 8.73 6.72
C SER A 183 5.35 10.02 7.53
N CYS A 184 4.64 9.98 8.66
CA CYS A 184 4.30 11.14 9.46
C CYS A 184 5.38 11.41 10.52
N PRO A 185 6.10 12.55 10.46
CA PRO A 185 7.12 12.87 11.47
C PRO A 185 6.57 12.90 12.89
N SER A 186 5.36 13.43 13.12
CA SER A 186 4.73 13.41 14.44
C SER A 186 4.57 11.99 15.00
N TYR A 187 4.33 11.00 14.12
CA TYR A 187 4.24 9.60 14.49
C TYR A 187 5.61 9.00 14.81
N TRP A 188 6.65 9.35 14.05
CA TRP A 188 8.02 8.93 14.38
C TRP A 188 8.40 9.33 15.81
N TRP A 189 8.11 10.57 16.18
CA TRP A 189 8.50 11.09 17.49
C TRP A 189 7.61 10.65 18.66
N ASN A 190 6.33 10.32 18.40
CA ASN A 190 5.35 10.12 19.47
C ASN A 190 4.45 8.90 19.24
N GLN A 191 4.92 7.84 18.57
CA GLN A 191 4.09 6.65 18.22
C GLN A 191 3.48 5.92 19.43
N ASP A 192 3.98 6.15 20.64
CA ASP A 192 3.45 5.53 21.85
C ASP A 192 2.10 6.15 22.25
N GLU A 193 1.88 7.42 21.91
CA GLU A 193 0.70 8.19 22.35
C GLU A 193 -0.10 8.81 21.18
N TYR A 194 0.57 9.32 20.14
CA TYR A 194 -0.09 9.83 18.95
C TYR A 194 -0.60 8.66 18.09
N LEU A 195 -1.92 8.59 17.91
CA LEU A 195 -2.60 7.50 17.21
C LEU A 195 -2.18 7.37 15.74
N GLY A 196 -1.76 8.48 15.14
CA GLY A 196 -1.36 8.51 13.75
C GLY A 196 -2.53 8.57 12.75
N PRO A 197 -2.24 8.93 11.49
CA PRO A 197 -3.24 9.20 10.47
C PRO A 197 -4.13 8.01 10.10
N ALA A 198 -3.60 6.78 10.11
CA ALA A 198 -4.42 5.61 9.79
C ALA A 198 -5.53 5.38 10.83
N ALA A 199 -5.17 5.37 12.12
CA ALA A 199 -6.13 5.17 13.20
C ALA A 199 -7.10 6.36 13.29
N LEU A 200 -6.62 7.60 13.17
CA LEU A 200 -7.50 8.77 13.23
C LEU A 200 -8.49 8.83 12.06
N MET A 201 -8.09 8.49 10.84
CA MET A 201 -9.03 8.41 9.71
C MET A 201 -10.08 7.31 9.93
N GLN A 202 -9.70 6.18 10.54
CA GLN A 202 -10.65 5.13 10.92
C GLN A 202 -11.54 5.54 12.09
N ALA A 203 -11.06 6.35 13.04
CA ALA A 203 -11.91 6.92 14.08
C ALA A 203 -12.97 7.83 13.46
N TYR A 204 -12.58 8.69 12.52
CA TYR A 204 -13.51 9.54 11.78
C TYR A 204 -14.52 8.72 10.95
N ARG A 205 -14.11 7.60 10.36
CA ARG A 205 -15.01 6.66 9.67
C ARG A 205 -16.17 6.19 10.55
N TRP A 206 -15.95 6.02 11.85
CA TRP A 206 -17.01 5.63 12.79
C TRP A 206 -17.80 6.83 13.30
N ILE A 207 -17.14 7.97 13.54
CA ILE A 207 -17.82 9.23 13.91
C ILE A 207 -18.80 9.69 12.82
N ALA A 208 -18.44 9.51 11.55
CA ALA A 208 -19.24 9.92 10.40
C ALA A 208 -20.31 8.90 9.98
N ASP A 209 -20.36 7.70 10.56
CA ASP A 209 -21.37 6.69 10.22
C ASP A 209 -22.67 7.00 10.94
N SER A 210 -23.73 7.34 10.20
CA SER A 210 -25.04 7.71 10.77
C SER A 210 -25.70 6.60 11.60
N ARG A 211 -25.18 5.37 11.51
CA ARG A 211 -25.67 4.23 12.28
C ARG A 211 -24.96 4.10 13.64
N ASP A 212 -23.85 4.78 13.88
CA ASP A 212 -23.12 4.74 15.14
C ASP A 212 -23.65 5.83 16.08
N THR A 213 -24.08 5.45 17.28
CA THR A 213 -24.61 6.40 18.29
C THR A 213 -23.55 6.95 19.22
N HIS A 214 -22.31 6.44 19.13
CA HIS A 214 -21.22 6.75 20.07
C HIS A 214 -20.22 7.78 19.52
N GLY A 215 -20.64 8.59 18.54
CA GLY A 215 -19.76 9.57 17.89
C GLY A 215 -19.16 10.57 18.88
N GLN A 216 -19.89 10.95 19.93
CA GLN A 216 -19.42 11.90 20.94
C GLN A 216 -18.37 11.28 21.87
N GLU A 217 -18.60 10.08 22.37
CA GLU A 217 -17.68 9.33 23.23
C GLU A 217 -16.38 9.01 22.49
N ARG A 218 -16.46 8.70 21.19
CA ARG A 218 -15.29 8.51 20.33
C ARG A 218 -14.46 9.79 20.22
N LYS A 219 -15.11 10.94 20.04
CA LYS A 219 -14.45 12.26 19.99
C LYS A 219 -13.78 12.58 21.33
N GLU A 220 -14.47 12.39 22.45
CA GLU A 220 -13.95 12.66 23.80
C GLU A 220 -12.71 11.84 24.14
N LYS A 221 -12.67 10.55 23.76
CA LYS A 221 -11.47 9.71 23.93
C LYS A 221 -10.22 10.28 23.24
N MET A 222 -10.39 11.12 22.22
CA MET A 222 -9.30 11.76 21.48
C MET A 222 -9.02 13.19 21.95
N GLN A 223 -9.83 13.76 22.86
CA GLN A 223 -9.61 15.09 23.45
C GLN A 223 -8.53 15.05 24.54
N ASN A 224 -7.30 14.76 24.13
CA ASN A 224 -6.10 14.89 24.97
C ASN A 224 -4.93 15.37 24.11
N ASP A 225 -3.89 15.90 24.74
CA ASP A 225 -2.79 16.61 24.07
C ASP A 225 -2.01 15.76 23.06
N MET A 226 -2.13 14.42 23.12
CA MET A 226 -1.26 13.49 22.40
C MET A 226 -1.98 12.71 21.30
N SER A 227 -3.16 12.15 21.60
CA SER A 227 -3.85 11.18 20.72
C SER A 227 -4.13 11.72 19.32
N MET A 228 -4.58 12.98 19.23
CA MET A 228 -4.93 13.64 17.96
C MET A 228 -4.13 14.92 17.71
N TYR A 229 -3.91 15.75 18.75
CA TYR A 229 -3.40 17.11 18.58
C TYR A 229 -1.91 17.20 18.21
N ARG A 230 -1.17 16.09 18.16
CA ARG A 230 0.17 16.03 17.51
C ARG A 230 0.12 16.10 15.99
N CYS A 231 -1.06 16.09 15.36
CA CYS A 231 -1.17 16.35 13.93
C CYS A 231 -0.94 17.84 13.62
N HIS A 232 0.23 18.17 13.07
CA HIS A 232 0.64 19.51 12.64
C HIS A 232 0.50 19.73 11.12
N THR A 233 -0.50 19.09 10.49
CA THR A 233 -0.83 19.31 9.07
C THR A 233 0.37 19.21 8.12
N ILE A 234 1.19 18.16 8.29
CA ILE A 234 2.41 17.93 7.47
C ILE A 234 2.07 17.34 6.08
N PHE A 235 0.87 16.76 5.91
CA PHE A 235 0.35 16.17 4.65
C PHE A 235 1.11 14.98 4.04
N ASN A 236 2.24 14.52 4.62
CA ASN A 236 2.90 13.29 4.18
C ASN A 236 1.97 12.08 4.12
N CYS A 237 1.00 11.99 5.03
CA CYS A 237 0.03 10.90 5.12
C CYS A 237 -0.85 10.79 3.86
N SER A 238 -1.41 11.91 3.39
CA SER A 238 -2.24 11.95 2.18
C SER A 238 -1.39 11.79 0.92
N ARG A 239 -0.20 12.41 0.87
CA ARG A 239 0.73 12.30 -0.27
C ARG A 239 1.17 10.86 -0.53
N THR A 240 1.36 10.06 0.51
CA THR A 240 1.92 8.71 0.40
C THR A 240 0.86 7.62 0.31
N CYS A 241 -0.43 7.93 0.50
CA CYS A 241 -1.46 6.89 0.58
C CYS A 241 -1.58 6.14 -0.76
N PRO A 242 -1.28 4.82 -0.81
CA PRO A 242 -1.30 4.07 -2.06
C PRO A 242 -2.73 3.85 -2.60
N LYS A 243 -3.75 4.19 -1.81
CA LYS A 243 -5.17 4.14 -2.18
C LYS A 243 -5.74 5.51 -2.55
N GLY A 244 -4.94 6.57 -2.52
CA GLY A 244 -5.39 7.93 -2.83
C GLY A 244 -6.34 8.54 -1.79
N LEU A 245 -6.35 8.01 -0.56
CA LEU A 245 -7.18 8.52 0.53
C LEU A 245 -6.57 9.78 1.14
N ASN A 246 -7.37 10.56 1.86
CA ASN A 246 -6.94 11.80 2.47
C ASN A 246 -7.08 11.79 4.02
N PRO A 247 -6.18 11.07 4.74
CA PRO A 247 -6.19 11.07 6.20
C PRO A 247 -6.06 12.46 6.82
N ALA A 248 -5.33 13.38 6.17
CA ALA A 248 -5.19 14.75 6.67
C ALA A 248 -6.55 15.48 6.74
N ALA A 249 -7.40 15.33 5.72
CA ALA A 249 -8.74 15.89 5.70
C ALA A 249 -9.63 15.27 6.78
N ALA A 250 -9.58 13.94 6.96
CA ALA A 250 -10.32 13.26 8.02
C ALA A 250 -9.94 13.79 9.42
N ILE A 251 -8.64 13.94 9.70
CA ILE A 251 -8.17 14.50 10.98
C ILE A 251 -8.65 15.96 11.15
N ALA A 252 -8.65 16.75 10.08
CA ALA A 252 -9.13 18.12 10.12
C ALA A 252 -10.64 18.19 10.44
N ASN A 253 -11.45 17.29 9.89
CA ASN A 253 -12.88 17.21 10.19
C ASN A 253 -13.13 16.86 11.67
N ILE A 254 -12.39 15.89 12.24
CA ILE A 254 -12.49 15.59 13.68
C ILE A 254 -12.22 16.87 14.50
N LYS A 255 -11.14 17.59 14.19
CA LYS A 255 -10.79 18.83 14.90
C LYS A 255 -11.87 19.91 14.75
N LEU A 256 -12.47 20.04 13.57
CA LEU A 256 -13.53 21.01 13.30
C LEU A 256 -14.79 20.68 14.10
N GLU A 257 -15.24 19.42 14.09
CA GLU A 257 -16.41 18.99 14.85
C GLU A 257 -16.20 19.12 16.37
N LEU A 258 -14.98 18.88 16.85
CA LEU A 258 -14.62 19.11 18.24
C LEU A 258 -14.67 20.59 18.63
N ALA A 259 -14.19 21.48 17.75
CA ALA A 259 -14.20 22.92 18.01
C ALA A 259 -15.61 23.55 17.88
N ALA A 260 -16.46 23.01 17.00
CA ALA A 260 -17.81 23.53 16.78
C ALA A 260 -18.82 23.12 17.88
N ASN A 261 -18.52 22.05 18.63
CA ASN A 261 -19.33 21.57 19.75
C ASN A 261 -18.75 21.95 21.12
N ALA A 262 -17.73 22.82 21.15
CA ALA A 262 -17.09 23.34 22.35
C ALA A 262 -17.73 24.67 22.81
#